data_AF-A0A4Q3RGJ4-F1
#
_entry.id   AF-A0A4Q3RGJ4-F1
#
_cell.length_a   1.000
_cell.length_b   1.000
_cell.length_c   1.000
_cell.angle_alpha   90.00
_cell.angle_beta   90.00
_cell.angle_gamma   90.00
#
_symmetry.space_group_name_H-M   'P 1'
#
loop_
_entity.id
_entity.type
_entity.pdbx_description
1 polymer ?
#
loop_
_entity_poly.entity_id
_entity_poly.type
_entity_poly.pdbx_seq_one_letter_code
_entity_poly.pdbx_strand_id
1 'polypeptide(L)'
;TIAGRLVEDFVDEQLSNWYVRLCRRRFWKGEYEQDKIAAYQTLYECLETVVRLMAPISPFFSDEIFIQLNNVTGKHGEASVHHILFPAPKEEVIDRLLEERMALAQDASSLILSLRKKVNIKVRQPLSKALIPVFNPLMEQQLRKVEDLIKTEVNIKEMEYLTETEGFIKKKIKPNFVALGKKLGPKMKAVSSALQNFSQHEISLFEKEGRYSLPLNDEFVDLTLSEVEITSEDIPGWSVASKGSLTVALDINVTPELEQEGNAREFVNRIQKIRKDSDFALTDRIEVKVAAANGIAESLGKYNDYICAEILADKLEITSTIEDGVEIEVNDNPLKVIVIKKG
;
A
#
# COMPACT_ATOMS: atom_id res chain seq x y z
N THR A 1 23.12 8.68 -11.89
CA THR A 1 23.69 7.47 -12.55
C THR A 1 22.69 6.33 -12.44
N ILE A 2 22.87 5.20 -13.13
CA ILE A 2 21.99 4.03 -12.95
C ILE A 2 22.03 3.55 -11.49
N ALA A 3 23.24 3.43 -10.91
CA ALA A 3 23.41 3.07 -9.51
C ALA A 3 22.67 4.00 -8.54
N GLY A 4 22.76 5.32 -8.75
CA GLY A 4 22.04 6.29 -7.92
C GLY A 4 20.52 6.11 -7.94
N ARG A 5 19.94 5.82 -9.12
CA ARG A 5 18.50 5.55 -9.24
C ARG A 5 18.09 4.27 -8.52
N LEU A 6 18.90 3.21 -8.61
CA LEU A 6 18.60 1.96 -7.87
C LEU A 6 18.65 2.16 -6.35
N VAL A 7 19.57 2.99 -5.85
CA VAL A 7 19.63 3.35 -4.42
C VAL A 7 18.42 4.20 -4.04
N GLU A 8 18.07 5.20 -4.83
CA GLU A 8 16.87 6.03 -4.66
C GLU A 8 15.60 5.18 -4.61
N ASP A 9 15.38 4.33 -5.61
CA ASP A 9 14.23 3.42 -5.69
C ASP A 9 14.14 2.50 -4.46
N PHE A 10 15.26 1.96 -3.96
CA PHE A 10 15.28 1.15 -2.75
C PHE A 10 14.92 1.97 -1.51
N VAL A 11 15.51 3.14 -1.34
CA VAL A 11 15.28 4.01 -0.17
C VAL A 11 13.84 4.48 -0.13
N ASP A 12 13.28 4.90 -1.27
CA ASP A 12 11.95 5.45 -1.34
C ASP A 12 10.88 4.35 -1.28
N GLU A 13 10.93 3.38 -2.20
CA GLU A 13 9.86 2.40 -2.35
C GLU A 13 9.92 1.29 -1.31
N GLN A 14 11.10 0.73 -1.05
CA GLN A 14 11.25 -0.44 -0.20
C GLN A 14 11.44 -0.08 1.28
N LEU A 15 12.29 0.89 1.57
CA LEU A 15 12.63 1.25 2.95
C LEU A 15 11.64 2.25 3.54
N SER A 16 11.45 3.40 2.91
CA SER A 16 10.64 4.51 3.45
C SER A 16 9.15 4.25 3.33
N ASN A 17 8.64 4.11 2.10
CA ASN A 17 7.21 3.99 1.81
C ASN A 17 6.62 2.65 2.25
N TRP A 18 7.44 1.62 2.41
CA TRP A 18 6.96 0.30 2.79
C TRP A 18 7.43 -0.10 4.19
N TYR A 19 8.72 -0.39 4.38
CA TYR A 19 9.22 -0.97 5.63
C TYR A 19 9.00 -0.07 6.85
N VAL A 20 9.47 1.18 6.82
CA VAL A 20 9.37 2.13 7.95
C VAL A 20 7.92 2.43 8.27
N ARG A 21 7.09 2.62 7.24
CA ARG A 21 5.65 2.90 7.40
C ARG A 21 4.92 1.76 8.09
N LEU A 22 5.15 0.51 7.67
CA LEU A 22 4.54 -0.69 8.26
C LEU A 22 5.09 -0.99 9.67
N CYS A 23 6.38 -0.76 9.89
CA CYS A 23 7.03 -1.00 11.19
C CYS A 23 6.79 0.11 12.22
N ARG A 24 6.08 1.19 11.88
CA ARG A 24 5.81 2.30 12.80
C ARG A 24 5.26 1.81 14.14
N ARG A 25 4.29 0.90 14.15
CA ARG A 25 3.74 0.34 15.41
C ARG A 25 4.79 -0.42 16.22
N ARG A 26 5.72 -1.13 15.57
CA ARG A 26 6.80 -1.90 16.21
C ARG A 26 7.84 -0.98 16.86
N PHE A 27 8.09 0.19 16.28
CA PHE A 27 8.98 1.18 16.87
C PHE A 27 8.38 1.84 18.13
N TRP A 28 7.06 2.05 18.16
CA TRP A 28 6.42 2.88 19.18
C TRP A 28 5.63 2.13 20.27
N LYS A 29 4.96 1.01 19.93
CA LYS A 29 4.20 0.18 20.88
C LYS A 29 5.06 -0.97 21.42
N GLY A 30 4.76 -1.43 22.62
CA GLY A 30 5.37 -2.62 23.23
C GLY A 30 6.63 -2.34 24.06
N GLU A 31 6.93 -3.29 24.95
CA GLU A 31 8.19 -3.34 25.68
C GLU A 31 9.37 -3.57 24.71
N TYR A 32 10.61 -3.46 25.20
CA TYR A 32 11.82 -3.67 24.39
C TYR A 32 12.05 -5.18 24.12
N GLU A 33 11.09 -5.79 23.43
CA GLU A 33 11.05 -7.21 23.12
C GLU A 33 11.73 -7.52 21.78
N GLN A 34 11.93 -8.82 21.50
CA GLN A 34 12.63 -9.31 20.32
C GLN A 34 12.07 -8.75 19.00
N ASP A 35 10.75 -8.57 18.89
CA ASP A 35 10.13 -8.01 17.69
C ASP A 35 10.57 -6.57 17.40
N LYS A 36 10.63 -5.74 18.45
CA LYS A 36 11.08 -4.35 18.37
C LYS A 36 12.57 -4.27 18.05
N ILE A 37 13.38 -5.10 18.70
CA ILE A 37 14.82 -5.20 18.44
C ILE A 37 15.08 -5.57 16.98
N ALA A 38 14.38 -6.59 16.45
CA ALA A 38 14.51 -7.01 15.07
C ALA A 38 14.19 -5.87 14.09
N ALA A 39 13.13 -5.09 14.36
CA ALA A 39 12.76 -3.96 13.51
C ALA A 39 13.87 -2.89 13.44
N TYR A 40 14.48 -2.56 14.59
CA TYR A 40 15.59 -1.61 14.64
C TYR A 40 16.86 -2.15 13.99
N GLN A 41 17.18 -3.43 14.19
CA GLN A 41 18.37 -4.05 13.61
C GLN A 41 18.31 -4.09 12.08
N THR A 42 17.16 -4.48 11.51
CA THR A 42 16.97 -4.46 10.06
C THR A 42 17.06 -3.04 9.51
N LEU A 43 16.38 -2.06 10.13
CA LEU A 43 16.46 -0.66 9.69
C LEU A 43 17.90 -0.13 9.75
N TYR A 44 18.63 -0.43 10.83
CA TYR A 44 20.03 -0.04 10.97
C TYR A 44 20.90 -0.63 9.86
N GLU A 45 20.79 -1.93 9.58
CA GLU A 45 21.57 -2.60 8.54
C GLU A 45 21.27 -2.03 7.15
N CYS A 46 20.00 -1.73 6.85
CA CYS A 46 19.62 -1.06 5.61
C CYS A 46 20.25 0.34 5.51
N LEU A 47 20.14 1.17 6.55
CA LEU A 47 20.69 2.53 6.56
C LEU A 47 22.22 2.52 6.43
N GLU A 48 22.92 1.69 7.19
CA GLU A 48 24.37 1.57 7.14
C GLU A 48 24.85 1.09 5.75
N THR A 49 24.15 0.14 5.15
CA THR A 49 24.45 -0.34 3.79
C THR A 49 24.20 0.76 2.74
N VAL A 50 23.06 1.44 2.79
CA VAL A 50 22.72 2.55 1.87
C VAL A 50 23.74 3.68 1.96
N VAL A 51 24.16 4.04 3.18
CA VAL A 51 25.18 5.06 3.41
C VAL A 51 26.50 4.71 2.72
N ARG A 52 26.92 3.45 2.79
CA ARG A 52 28.13 2.97 2.09
C ARG A 52 27.97 2.94 0.58
N LEU A 53 26.81 2.51 0.07
CA LEU A 53 26.51 2.51 -1.37
C LEU A 53 26.48 3.93 -1.95
N MET A 54 25.99 4.89 -1.17
CA MET A 54 25.85 6.30 -1.57
C MET A 54 27.14 7.10 -1.37
N ALA A 55 28.12 6.62 -0.60
CA ALA A 55 29.34 7.35 -0.28
C ALA A 55 30.10 7.94 -1.49
N PRO A 56 30.24 7.23 -2.63
CA PRO A 56 30.86 7.80 -3.84
C PRO A 56 30.03 8.90 -4.53
N ILE A 57 28.73 8.99 -4.23
CA ILE A 57 27.77 9.91 -4.86
C ILE A 57 27.57 11.15 -3.98
N SER A 58 27.41 10.97 -2.67
CA SER A 58 27.14 12.03 -1.70
C SER A 58 28.10 11.90 -0.49
N PRO A 59 29.38 12.25 -0.66
CA PRO A 59 30.43 11.89 0.29
C PRO A 59 30.30 12.55 1.66
N PHE A 60 29.89 13.82 1.73
CA PHE A 60 29.74 14.51 3.01
C PHE A 60 28.51 14.05 3.79
N PHE A 61 27.38 13.84 3.10
CA PHE A 61 26.14 13.43 3.74
C PHE A 61 26.20 11.99 4.23
N SER A 62 26.74 11.08 3.42
CA SER A 62 26.98 9.69 3.82
C SER A 62 27.92 9.60 5.02
N ASP A 63 29.01 10.39 5.05
CA ASP A 63 29.97 10.36 6.15
C ASP A 63 29.35 10.83 7.47
N GLU A 64 28.57 11.92 7.44
CA GLU A 64 27.85 12.40 8.64
C GLU A 64 26.89 11.33 9.16
N ILE A 65 26.06 10.73 8.30
CA ILE A 65 25.12 9.68 8.74
C ILE A 65 25.87 8.47 9.28
N PHE A 66 26.95 8.04 8.62
CA PHE A 66 27.78 6.94 9.07
C PHE A 66 28.32 7.18 10.48
N ILE A 67 28.88 8.36 10.73
CA ILE A 67 29.41 8.75 12.04
C ILE A 67 28.32 8.65 13.10
N GLN A 68 27.13 9.20 12.83
CA GLN A 68 26.00 9.14 13.78
C GLN A 68 25.56 7.69 14.08
N LEU A 69 25.45 6.84 13.05
CA LEU A 69 25.10 5.43 13.22
C LEU A 69 26.19 4.65 13.98
N ASN A 70 27.45 4.86 13.62
CA ASN A 70 28.58 4.14 14.21
C ASN A 70 28.87 4.59 15.64
N ASN A 71 28.64 5.85 16.00
CA ASN A 71 28.74 6.33 17.39
C ASN A 71 27.79 5.59 18.34
N VAL A 72 26.65 5.11 17.84
CA VAL A 72 25.68 4.34 18.64
C VAL A 72 26.11 2.88 18.81
N THR A 73 26.68 2.27 17.78
CA THR A 73 26.91 0.81 17.76
C THR A 73 28.35 0.37 17.94
N GLY A 74 29.32 1.23 17.59
CA GLY A 74 30.75 0.92 17.58
C GLY A 74 31.13 -0.26 16.67
N LYS A 75 30.31 -0.57 15.66
CA LYS A 75 30.52 -1.74 14.78
C LYS A 75 31.76 -1.61 13.89
N HIS A 76 32.12 -0.39 13.52
CA HIS A 76 33.28 -0.08 12.70
C HIS A 76 34.32 0.68 13.54
N GLY A 77 35.60 0.33 13.39
CA GLY A 77 36.69 1.01 14.11
C GLY A 77 37.10 2.33 13.45
N GLU A 78 36.70 2.51 12.19
CA GLU A 78 37.03 3.65 11.36
C GLU A 78 36.13 4.84 11.65
N ALA A 79 36.71 6.04 11.58
CA ALA A 79 36.01 7.30 11.85
C ALA A 79 35.17 7.82 10.67
N SER A 80 35.28 7.23 9.47
CA SER A 80 34.65 7.71 8.25
C SER A 80 34.19 6.56 7.37
N VAL A 81 33.07 6.75 6.67
CA VAL A 81 32.54 5.77 5.70
C VAL A 81 33.52 5.54 4.54
N HIS A 82 34.36 6.53 4.24
CA HIS A 82 35.35 6.48 3.16
C HIS A 82 36.55 5.60 3.49
N HIS A 83 36.68 5.15 4.75
CA HIS A 83 37.75 4.27 5.21
C HIS A 83 37.29 2.82 5.41
N ILE A 84 36.02 2.50 5.17
CA ILE A 84 35.51 1.13 5.28
C ILE A 84 35.29 0.50 3.91
N LEU A 85 35.21 -0.84 3.87
CA LEU A 85 35.01 -1.58 2.64
C LEU A 85 33.64 -1.30 2.02
N PHE A 86 33.58 -1.35 0.69
CA PHE A 86 32.30 -1.36 -0.03
C PHE A 86 31.47 -2.59 0.35
N PRO A 87 30.13 -2.48 0.51
CA PRO A 87 29.31 -3.62 0.92
C PRO A 87 29.30 -4.72 -0.13
N ALA A 88 29.46 -5.96 0.32
CA ALA A 88 29.34 -7.16 -0.49
C ALA A 88 27.98 -7.83 -0.23
N PRO A 89 27.34 -8.42 -1.25
CA PRO A 89 26.09 -9.15 -1.08
C PRO A 89 26.30 -10.39 -0.20
N LYS A 90 25.34 -10.65 0.68
CA LYS A 90 25.25 -11.88 1.49
C LYS A 90 24.25 -12.82 0.82
N GLU A 91 24.75 -13.73 -0.02
CA GLU A 91 23.90 -14.62 -0.84
C GLU A 91 22.95 -15.48 0.03
N GLU A 92 23.35 -15.81 1.26
CA GLU A 92 22.59 -16.63 2.20
C GLU A 92 21.29 -16.00 2.71
N VAL A 93 21.13 -14.67 2.60
CA VAL A 93 19.90 -13.96 3.01
C VAL A 93 19.03 -13.55 1.83
N ILE A 94 19.41 -13.89 0.59
CA ILE A 94 18.62 -13.59 -0.61
C ILE A 94 17.52 -14.64 -0.77
N ASP A 95 16.28 -14.25 -0.46
CA ASP A 95 15.07 -15.07 -0.68
C ASP A 95 14.22 -14.48 -1.81
N ARG A 96 14.42 -14.99 -3.03
CA ARG A 96 13.66 -14.55 -4.22
C ARG A 96 12.15 -14.75 -4.08
N LEU A 97 11.72 -15.83 -3.42
CA LEU A 97 10.29 -16.08 -3.22
C LEU A 97 9.68 -15.08 -2.24
N LEU A 98 10.45 -14.61 -1.26
CA LEU A 98 10.01 -13.52 -0.37
C LEU A 98 9.94 -12.18 -1.10
N GLU A 99 10.92 -11.87 -1.93
CA GLU A 99 10.92 -10.66 -2.77
C GLU A 99 9.69 -10.64 -3.69
N GLU A 100 9.41 -11.74 -4.38
CA GLU A 100 8.22 -11.89 -5.24
C GLU A 100 6.91 -11.70 -4.46
N ARG A 101 6.79 -12.32 -3.26
CA ARG A 101 5.64 -12.11 -2.37
C ARG A 101 5.46 -10.64 -2.00
N MET A 102 6.55 -9.96 -1.66
CA MET A 102 6.49 -8.57 -1.22
C MET A 102 6.12 -7.63 -2.36
N ALA A 103 6.65 -7.88 -3.57
CA ALA A 103 6.27 -7.17 -4.78
C ALA A 103 4.77 -7.33 -5.06
N LEU A 104 4.22 -8.55 -4.95
CA LEU A 104 2.78 -8.80 -5.08
C LEU A 104 1.97 -8.01 -4.03
N ALA A 105 2.43 -7.93 -2.78
CA ALA A 105 1.77 -7.17 -1.74
C ALA A 105 1.76 -5.66 -2.02
N GLN A 106 2.89 -5.11 -2.47
CA GLN A 106 3.04 -3.71 -2.85
C GLN A 106 2.15 -3.35 -4.05
N ASP A 107 2.15 -4.20 -5.08
CA ASP A 107 1.35 -3.99 -6.29
C ASP A 107 -0.14 -4.10 -6.02
N ALA A 108 -0.58 -5.12 -5.27
CA ALA A 108 -1.97 -5.26 -4.86
C ALA A 108 -2.44 -4.06 -4.04
N SER A 109 -1.63 -3.63 -3.07
CA SER A 109 -1.94 -2.48 -2.23
C SER A 109 -2.05 -1.19 -3.06
N SER A 110 -1.10 -0.96 -3.95
CA SER A 110 -1.09 0.19 -4.86
C SER A 110 -2.31 0.22 -5.77
N LEU A 111 -2.70 -0.94 -6.34
CA LEU A 111 -3.91 -1.08 -7.16
C LEU A 111 -5.16 -0.72 -6.35
N ILE A 112 -5.32 -1.28 -5.15
CA ILE A 112 -6.48 -0.99 -4.28
C ILE A 112 -6.54 0.49 -3.90
N LEU A 113 -5.41 1.10 -3.54
CA LEU A 113 -5.33 2.54 -3.22
C LEU A 113 -5.69 3.40 -4.43
N SER A 114 -5.27 3.01 -5.63
CA SER A 114 -5.62 3.70 -6.88
C SER A 114 -7.13 3.60 -7.17
N LEU A 115 -7.74 2.43 -6.93
CA LEU A 115 -9.17 2.20 -7.08
C LEU A 115 -9.97 3.05 -6.09
N ARG A 116 -9.58 3.04 -4.82
CA ARG A 116 -10.14 3.92 -3.78
C ARG A 116 -10.11 5.39 -4.19
N LYS A 117 -8.98 5.87 -4.72
CA LYS A 117 -8.85 7.24 -5.23
C LYS A 117 -9.79 7.50 -6.41
N LYS A 118 -9.91 6.56 -7.35
CA LYS A 118 -10.81 6.65 -8.52
C LYS A 118 -12.27 6.81 -8.11
N VAL A 119 -12.71 6.13 -7.06
CA VAL A 119 -14.09 6.23 -6.52
C VAL A 119 -14.24 7.17 -5.33
N ASN A 120 -13.20 7.96 -5.00
CA ASN A 120 -13.17 8.93 -3.90
C ASN A 120 -13.47 8.36 -2.50
N ILE A 121 -13.08 7.11 -2.23
CA ILE A 121 -13.21 6.48 -0.90
C ILE A 121 -11.87 6.56 -0.15
N LYS A 122 -11.85 7.22 1.02
CA LYS A 122 -10.65 7.34 1.86
C LYS A 122 -10.23 5.97 2.43
N VAL A 123 -8.93 5.73 2.64
CA VAL A 123 -8.43 4.47 3.26
C VAL A 123 -8.99 4.25 4.66
N ARG A 124 -9.28 5.33 5.40
CA ARG A 124 -9.89 5.24 6.73
C ARG A 124 -11.31 4.67 6.71
N GLN A 125 -12.02 4.75 5.57
CA GLN A 125 -13.27 4.04 5.34
C GLN A 125 -12.95 2.57 5.02
N PRO A 126 -13.23 1.62 5.93
CA PRO A 126 -13.02 0.21 5.63
C PRO A 126 -13.95 -0.24 4.50
N LEU A 127 -13.50 -1.20 3.71
CA LEU A 127 -14.29 -1.83 2.65
C LEU A 127 -14.41 -3.33 2.92
N SER A 128 -15.49 -3.92 2.41
CA SER A 128 -15.82 -5.33 2.64
C SER A 128 -14.71 -6.24 2.11
N LYS A 129 -14.45 -6.19 0.80
CA LYS A 129 -13.55 -7.17 0.18
C LYS A 129 -12.87 -6.70 -1.09
N ALA A 130 -11.77 -7.37 -1.40
CA ALA A 130 -11.11 -7.33 -2.69
C ALA A 130 -11.05 -8.74 -3.29
N LEU A 131 -11.25 -8.82 -4.60
CA LEU A 131 -11.12 -10.04 -5.39
C LEU A 131 -9.86 -9.98 -6.24
N ILE A 132 -9.07 -11.05 -6.21
CA ILE A 132 -7.87 -11.19 -7.04
C ILE A 132 -7.97 -12.48 -7.86
N PRO A 133 -8.08 -12.36 -9.19
CA PRO A 133 -7.80 -13.46 -10.11
C PRO A 133 -6.42 -14.07 -9.89
N VAL A 134 -6.37 -15.40 -9.77
CA VAL A 134 -5.13 -16.17 -9.66
C VAL A 134 -5.04 -17.16 -10.82
N PHE A 135 -3.92 -17.12 -11.55
CA PHE A 135 -3.73 -17.95 -12.76
C PHE A 135 -3.04 -19.28 -12.48
N ASN A 136 -2.47 -19.44 -11.27
CA ASN A 136 -1.84 -20.68 -10.83
C ASN A 136 -1.88 -20.80 -9.29
N PRO A 137 -1.76 -22.02 -8.75
CA PRO A 137 -1.78 -22.25 -7.30
C PRO A 137 -0.63 -21.57 -6.53
N LEU A 138 0.52 -21.36 -7.19
CA LEU A 138 1.68 -20.72 -6.57
C LEU A 138 1.36 -19.25 -6.23
N MET A 139 0.77 -18.51 -7.17
CA MET A 139 0.37 -17.11 -6.97
C MET A 139 -0.62 -16.97 -5.82
N GLU A 140 -1.63 -17.84 -5.75
CA GLU A 140 -2.57 -17.86 -4.62
C GLU A 140 -1.85 -18.11 -3.29
N GLN A 141 -0.97 -19.12 -3.24
CA GLN A 141 -0.19 -19.44 -2.04
C GLN A 141 0.70 -18.26 -1.61
N GLN A 142 1.35 -17.57 -2.55
CA GLN A 142 2.18 -16.41 -2.27
C GLN A 142 1.34 -15.25 -1.73
N LEU A 143 0.18 -14.95 -2.34
CA LEU A 143 -0.73 -13.89 -1.89
C LEU A 143 -1.31 -14.17 -0.50
N ARG A 144 -1.70 -15.41 -0.22
CA ARG A 144 -2.21 -15.81 1.11
C ARG A 144 -1.19 -15.57 2.22
N LYS A 145 0.12 -15.74 1.95
CA LYS A 145 1.19 -15.48 2.93
C LYS A 145 1.37 -13.99 3.27
N VAL A 146 0.87 -13.08 2.43
CA VAL A 146 0.96 -11.62 2.61
C VAL A 146 -0.41 -10.95 2.72
N GLU A 147 -1.48 -11.73 2.82
CA GLU A 147 -2.87 -11.24 2.80
C GLU A 147 -3.14 -10.25 3.94
N ASP A 148 -2.75 -10.60 5.16
CA ASP A 148 -2.94 -9.75 6.34
C ASP A 148 -2.21 -8.41 6.23
N LEU A 149 -1.05 -8.42 5.56
CA LEU A 149 -0.28 -7.21 5.30
C LEU A 149 -1.06 -6.28 4.37
N ILE A 150 -1.55 -6.82 3.24
CA ILE A 150 -2.33 -6.07 2.26
C ILE A 150 -3.62 -5.54 2.90
N LYS A 151 -4.37 -6.40 3.60
CA LYS A 151 -5.64 -6.04 4.25
C LYS A 151 -5.48 -4.93 5.29
N THR A 152 -4.44 -5.01 6.10
CA THR A 152 -4.11 -3.98 7.09
C THR A 152 -3.76 -2.67 6.42
N GLU A 153 -2.94 -2.75 5.37
CA GLU A 153 -2.47 -1.60 4.61
C GLU A 153 -3.61 -0.81 3.96
N VAL A 154 -4.51 -1.53 3.30
CA VAL A 154 -5.59 -0.92 2.49
C VAL A 154 -6.95 -0.91 3.18
N ASN A 155 -7.00 -1.36 4.44
CA ASN A 155 -8.18 -1.40 5.29
C ASN A 155 -9.37 -2.13 4.64
N ILE A 156 -9.17 -3.40 4.30
CA ILE A 156 -10.19 -4.29 3.72
C ILE A 156 -10.42 -5.48 4.66
N LYS A 157 -11.68 -5.93 4.80
CA LYS A 157 -12.03 -7.03 5.71
C LYS A 157 -11.66 -8.40 5.18
N GLU A 158 -11.75 -8.61 3.87
CA GLU A 158 -11.53 -9.91 3.25
C GLU A 158 -10.83 -9.81 1.89
N MET A 159 -9.99 -10.80 1.58
CA MET A 159 -9.46 -11.00 0.23
C MET A 159 -9.90 -12.37 -0.28
N GLU A 160 -10.53 -12.38 -1.43
CA GLU A 160 -11.01 -13.59 -2.09
C GLU A 160 -10.20 -13.82 -3.37
N TYR A 161 -9.79 -15.06 -3.62
CA TYR A 161 -8.98 -15.44 -4.78
C TYR A 161 -9.82 -16.25 -5.77
N LEU A 162 -9.83 -15.82 -7.03
CA LEU A 162 -10.64 -16.44 -8.07
C LEU A 162 -9.76 -17.23 -9.03
N THR A 163 -9.96 -18.54 -9.12
CA THR A 163 -9.26 -19.41 -10.09
C THR A 163 -9.89 -19.40 -11.47
N GLU A 164 -11.19 -19.13 -11.54
CA GLU A 164 -11.95 -19.00 -12.79
C GLU A 164 -12.53 -17.59 -12.87
N THR A 165 -11.95 -16.77 -13.75
CA THR A 165 -12.43 -15.41 -14.00
C THR A 165 -13.49 -15.32 -15.09
N GLU A 166 -13.80 -16.43 -15.76
CA GLU A 166 -14.74 -16.47 -16.88
C GLU A 166 -16.12 -15.98 -16.43
N GLY A 167 -16.45 -14.74 -16.78
CA GLY A 167 -17.74 -14.11 -16.52
C GLY A 167 -17.76 -13.03 -15.44
N PHE A 168 -16.79 -12.99 -14.52
CA PHE A 168 -16.74 -11.94 -13.49
C PHE A 168 -16.07 -10.67 -14.04
N ILE A 169 -14.80 -10.75 -14.48
CA ILE A 169 -14.06 -9.60 -15.00
C ILE A 169 -14.09 -9.61 -16.52
N LYS A 170 -14.75 -8.62 -17.12
CA LYS A 170 -14.68 -8.41 -18.57
C LYS A 170 -13.45 -7.56 -18.88
N LYS A 171 -12.53 -8.10 -19.65
CA LYS A 171 -11.35 -7.40 -20.15
C LYS A 171 -11.56 -6.93 -21.58
N LYS A 172 -10.99 -5.78 -21.90
CA LYS A 172 -10.86 -5.24 -23.25
C LYS A 172 -9.39 -5.10 -23.57
N ILE A 173 -9.01 -5.51 -24.76
CA ILE A 173 -7.66 -5.36 -25.27
C ILE A 173 -7.65 -4.31 -26.38
N LYS A 174 -6.71 -3.38 -26.29
CA LYS A 174 -6.46 -2.35 -27.30
C LYS A 174 -4.99 -2.39 -27.69
N PRO A 175 -4.63 -1.99 -28.92
CA PRO A 175 -3.23 -1.91 -29.29
C PRO A 175 -2.56 -0.70 -28.63
N ASN A 176 -1.30 -0.86 -28.19
CA ASN A 176 -0.46 0.27 -27.86
C ASN A 176 0.00 0.92 -29.17
N PHE A 177 -0.68 2.00 -29.57
CA PHE A 177 -0.45 2.66 -30.86
C PHE A 177 0.99 3.17 -31.03
N VAL A 178 1.69 3.50 -29.93
CA VAL A 178 3.08 3.98 -29.98
C VAL A 178 4.05 2.84 -30.25
N ALA A 179 3.89 1.71 -29.55
CA ALA A 179 4.74 0.53 -29.72
C ALA A 179 4.48 -0.15 -31.07
N LEU A 180 3.21 -0.42 -31.39
CA LEU A 180 2.82 -1.16 -32.60
C LEU A 180 2.84 -0.33 -33.89
N GLY A 181 2.63 0.99 -33.80
CA GLY A 181 2.62 1.86 -34.98
C GLY A 181 3.94 1.83 -35.76
N LYS A 182 5.08 1.72 -35.05
CA LYS A 182 6.42 1.61 -35.65
C LYS A 182 6.66 0.26 -36.35
N LYS A 183 6.01 -0.81 -35.85
CA LYS A 183 6.21 -2.19 -36.31
C LYS A 183 5.28 -2.57 -37.46
N LEU A 184 4.02 -2.13 -37.42
CA LEU A 184 2.95 -2.70 -38.24
C LEU A 184 2.47 -1.80 -39.38
N GLY A 185 2.74 -0.49 -39.34
CA GLY A 185 2.39 0.46 -40.42
C GLY A 185 0.94 0.29 -40.92
N PRO A 186 0.73 -0.07 -42.22
CA PRO A 186 -0.62 -0.24 -42.79
C PRO A 186 -1.43 -1.38 -42.17
N LYS A 187 -0.77 -2.39 -41.57
CA LYS A 187 -1.43 -3.54 -40.92
C LYS A 187 -2.09 -3.18 -39.58
N MET A 188 -1.80 -2.00 -39.03
CA MET A 188 -2.29 -1.55 -37.72
C MET A 188 -3.81 -1.56 -37.61
N LYS A 189 -4.53 -1.19 -38.68
CA LYS A 189 -6.00 -1.17 -38.69
C LYS A 189 -6.58 -2.58 -38.58
N ALA A 190 -5.98 -3.55 -39.27
CA ALA A 190 -6.42 -4.94 -39.24
C ALA A 190 -6.17 -5.57 -37.86
N VAL A 191 -4.99 -5.31 -37.27
CA VAL A 191 -4.63 -5.77 -35.91
C VAL A 191 -5.55 -5.18 -34.87
N SER A 192 -5.85 -3.87 -34.96
CA SER A 192 -6.77 -3.20 -34.05
C SER A 192 -8.17 -3.81 -34.08
N SER A 193 -8.67 -4.13 -35.28
CA SER A 193 -9.98 -4.77 -35.45
C SER A 193 -10.01 -6.20 -34.93
N ALA A 194 -8.92 -6.95 -35.12
CA ALA A 194 -8.83 -8.32 -34.61
C ALA A 194 -8.76 -8.33 -33.07
N LEU A 195 -7.94 -7.48 -32.46
CA LEU A 195 -7.85 -7.32 -31.01
C LEU A 195 -9.20 -6.93 -30.37
N GLN A 196 -9.97 -6.05 -31.03
CA GLN A 196 -11.31 -5.68 -30.54
C GLN A 196 -12.30 -6.85 -30.49
N ASN A 197 -12.09 -7.88 -31.30
CA ASN A 197 -12.94 -9.07 -31.37
C ASN A 197 -12.44 -10.23 -30.50
N PHE A 198 -11.37 -10.05 -29.72
CA PHE A 198 -10.89 -11.10 -28.83
C PHE A 198 -11.94 -11.49 -27.79
N SER A 199 -12.12 -12.79 -27.64
CA SER A 199 -12.85 -13.38 -26.53
C SER A 199 -12.08 -13.22 -25.21
N GLN A 200 -12.79 -13.34 -24.08
CA GLN A 200 -12.16 -13.31 -22.75
C GLN A 200 -11.12 -14.43 -22.59
N HIS A 201 -11.35 -15.58 -23.21
CA HIS A 201 -10.42 -16.70 -23.23
C HIS A 201 -9.12 -16.34 -23.97
N GLU A 202 -9.21 -15.70 -25.14
CA GLU A 202 -8.02 -15.27 -25.91
C GLU A 202 -7.22 -14.20 -25.16
N ILE A 203 -7.88 -13.24 -24.50
CA ILE A 203 -7.20 -12.23 -23.67
C ILE A 203 -6.47 -12.90 -22.50
N SER A 204 -7.14 -13.82 -21.80
CA SER A 204 -6.56 -14.53 -20.65
C SER A 204 -5.37 -15.41 -21.05
N LEU A 205 -5.47 -16.08 -22.21
CA LEU A 205 -4.37 -16.87 -22.77
C LEU A 205 -3.17 -15.99 -23.13
N PHE A 206 -3.42 -14.82 -23.73
CA PHE A 206 -2.35 -13.87 -24.06
C PHE A 206 -1.64 -13.33 -22.81
N GLU A 207 -2.37 -12.98 -21.74
CA GLU A 207 -1.77 -12.58 -20.46
C GLU A 207 -0.92 -13.68 -19.84
N LYS A 208 -1.41 -14.93 -19.88
CA LYS A 208 -0.72 -16.08 -19.31
C LYS A 208 0.57 -16.43 -20.06
N GLU A 209 0.53 -16.45 -21.38
CA GLU A 209 1.66 -16.85 -22.22
C GLU A 209 2.62 -15.69 -22.52
N GLY A 210 2.20 -14.44 -22.29
CA GLY A 210 2.98 -13.22 -22.53
C GLY A 210 3.16 -12.84 -24.00
N ARG A 211 2.75 -13.73 -24.91
CA ARG A 211 2.82 -13.58 -26.37
C ARG A 211 1.60 -14.18 -27.04
N TYR A 212 1.18 -13.62 -28.16
CA TYR A 212 0.08 -14.15 -28.96
C TYR A 212 0.41 -14.00 -30.44
N SER A 213 0.28 -15.09 -31.19
CA SER A 213 0.49 -15.09 -32.63
C SER A 213 -0.86 -14.89 -33.33
N LEU A 214 -1.09 -13.66 -33.79
CA LEU A 214 -2.37 -13.24 -34.35
C LEU A 214 -2.46 -13.60 -35.85
N PRO A 215 -3.42 -14.46 -36.27
CA PRO A 215 -3.62 -14.75 -37.69
C PRO A 215 -4.29 -13.58 -38.41
N LEU A 216 -3.70 -13.11 -39.50
CA LEU A 216 -4.16 -11.99 -40.34
C LEU A 216 -3.92 -12.30 -41.82
N ASN A 217 -4.98 -12.56 -42.58
CA ASN A 217 -4.97 -12.71 -44.05
C ASN A 217 -3.72 -13.46 -44.59
N ASP A 218 -3.55 -14.72 -44.15
CA ASP A 218 -2.46 -15.66 -44.51
C ASP A 218 -1.08 -15.40 -43.87
N GLU A 219 -0.96 -14.46 -42.94
CA GLU A 219 0.25 -14.24 -42.15
C GLU A 219 -0.03 -14.29 -40.64
N PHE A 220 1.01 -14.54 -39.85
CA PHE A 220 0.97 -14.45 -38.39
C PHE A 220 1.72 -13.21 -37.92
N VAL A 221 1.10 -12.44 -37.03
CA VAL A 221 1.71 -11.28 -36.38
C VAL A 221 1.94 -11.61 -34.91
N ASP A 222 3.20 -11.71 -34.51
CA ASP A 222 3.56 -11.93 -33.12
C ASP A 222 3.42 -10.63 -32.31
N LEU A 223 2.57 -10.70 -31.29
CA LEU A 223 2.30 -9.64 -30.33
C LEU A 223 2.85 -10.03 -28.96
N THR A 224 3.35 -9.02 -28.24
CA THR A 224 3.84 -9.12 -26.86
C THR A 224 2.99 -8.24 -25.94
N LEU A 225 3.03 -8.48 -24.62
CA LEU A 225 2.28 -7.66 -23.66
C LEU A 225 2.67 -6.17 -23.68
N SER A 226 3.91 -5.82 -24.03
CA SER A 226 4.32 -4.42 -24.17
C SER A 226 3.70 -3.69 -25.37
N GLU A 227 3.13 -4.44 -26.30
CA GLU A 227 2.54 -3.93 -27.55
C GLU A 227 1.02 -3.75 -27.45
N VAL A 228 0.40 -4.15 -26.35
CA VAL A 228 -1.04 -4.04 -26.12
C VAL A 228 -1.34 -3.41 -24.76
N GLU A 229 -2.53 -2.84 -24.66
CA GLU A 229 -3.11 -2.34 -23.42
C GLU A 229 -4.35 -3.17 -23.11
N ILE A 230 -4.27 -3.95 -22.03
CA ILE A 230 -5.39 -4.74 -21.52
C ILE A 230 -5.99 -3.97 -20.35
N THR A 231 -7.26 -3.63 -20.47
CA THR A 231 -8.01 -2.90 -19.45
C THR A 231 -9.19 -3.74 -18.99
N SER A 232 -9.42 -3.79 -17.68
CA SER A 232 -10.62 -4.40 -17.12
C SER A 232 -11.77 -3.39 -17.10
N GLU A 233 -12.99 -3.84 -17.39
CA GLU A 233 -14.20 -3.04 -17.25
C GLU A 233 -14.73 -3.11 -15.81
N ASP A 234 -15.25 -1.98 -15.32
CA ASP A 234 -15.92 -1.95 -14.02
C ASP A 234 -17.25 -2.70 -14.10
N ILE A 235 -17.59 -3.40 -13.02
CA ILE A 235 -18.86 -4.13 -12.84
C ILE A 235 -19.69 -3.31 -11.83
N PRO A 236 -21.02 -3.23 -11.92
CA PRO A 236 -21.81 -2.52 -10.92
C PRO A 236 -21.45 -2.95 -9.48
N GLY A 237 -21.08 -1.99 -8.63
CA GLY A 237 -20.65 -2.24 -7.25
C GLY A 237 -19.18 -2.65 -7.07
N TRP A 238 -18.41 -2.77 -8.16
CA TRP A 238 -16.98 -3.11 -8.12
C TRP A 238 -16.16 -2.13 -8.97
N SER A 239 -14.96 -1.80 -8.53
CA SER A 239 -13.99 -1.13 -9.39
C SER A 239 -12.77 -2.01 -9.64
N VAL A 240 -12.31 -2.07 -10.89
CA VAL A 240 -11.27 -3.00 -11.32
C VAL A 240 -10.05 -2.27 -11.88
N ALA A 241 -8.86 -2.70 -11.47
CA ALA A 241 -7.59 -2.21 -11.99
C ALA A 241 -6.62 -3.38 -12.24
N SER A 242 -5.62 -3.16 -13.07
CA SER A 242 -4.62 -4.19 -13.38
C SER A 242 -3.24 -3.55 -13.56
N LYS A 243 -2.20 -4.28 -13.14
CA LYS A 243 -0.78 -3.93 -13.34
C LYS A 243 -0.04 -5.20 -13.74
N GLY A 244 0.46 -5.24 -14.98
CA GLY A 244 1.05 -6.45 -15.54
C GLY A 244 0.05 -7.61 -15.49
N SER A 245 0.46 -8.74 -14.91
CA SER A 245 -0.40 -9.91 -14.72
C SER A 245 -1.32 -9.82 -13.49
N LEU A 246 -1.17 -8.82 -12.61
CA LEU A 246 -1.99 -8.70 -11.42
C LEU A 246 -3.26 -7.89 -11.70
N THR A 247 -4.42 -8.46 -11.42
CA THR A 247 -5.72 -7.77 -11.46
C THR A 247 -6.31 -7.72 -10.07
N VAL A 248 -6.92 -6.58 -9.69
CA VAL A 248 -7.67 -6.45 -8.44
C VAL A 248 -9.03 -5.83 -8.75
N ALA A 249 -10.09 -6.45 -8.23
CA ALA A 249 -11.43 -5.90 -8.18
C ALA A 249 -11.80 -5.55 -6.74
N LEU A 250 -12.21 -4.31 -6.49
CA LEU A 250 -12.53 -3.78 -5.17
C LEU A 250 -14.04 -3.61 -5.02
N ASP A 251 -14.63 -4.16 -3.96
CA ASP A 251 -16.02 -3.90 -3.59
C ASP A 251 -16.13 -2.47 -3.06
N ILE A 252 -16.92 -1.64 -3.74
CA ILE A 252 -17.10 -0.22 -3.41
C ILE A 252 -18.38 0.05 -2.61
N ASN A 253 -19.14 -0.99 -2.27
CA ASN A 253 -20.34 -0.86 -1.46
C ASN A 253 -19.96 -0.67 0.01
N VAL A 254 -20.35 0.47 0.58
CA VAL A 254 -20.16 0.77 2.00
C VAL A 254 -21.45 0.42 2.74
N THR A 255 -21.41 -0.63 3.57
CA THR A 255 -22.54 -0.98 4.45
C THR A 255 -22.64 0.00 5.63
N PRO A 256 -23.80 0.10 6.31
CA PRO A 256 -23.93 0.95 7.50
C PRO A 256 -22.89 0.63 8.59
N GLU A 257 -22.54 -0.65 8.78
CA GLU A 257 -21.53 -1.06 9.78
C GLU A 257 -20.13 -0.57 9.42
N LEU A 258 -19.78 -0.62 8.12
CA LEU A 258 -18.51 -0.11 7.61
C LEU A 258 -18.44 1.41 7.71
N GLU A 259 -19.55 2.11 7.41
CA GLU A 259 -19.65 3.55 7.56
C GLU A 259 -19.44 3.97 9.03
N GLN A 260 -20.09 3.28 9.98
CA GLN A 260 -19.89 3.52 11.41
C GLN A 260 -18.42 3.31 11.83
N GLU A 261 -17.74 2.27 11.32
CA GLU A 261 -16.31 2.06 11.60
C GLU A 261 -15.44 3.16 10.95
N GLY A 262 -15.79 3.58 9.74
CA GLY A 262 -15.13 4.68 9.04
C GLY A 262 -15.20 5.99 9.82
N ASN A 263 -16.36 6.29 10.42
CA ASN A 263 -16.55 7.44 11.30
C ASN A 263 -15.66 7.35 12.55
N ALA A 264 -15.58 6.18 13.19
CA ALA A 264 -14.71 5.97 14.35
C ALA A 264 -13.22 6.18 14.00
N ARG A 265 -12.77 5.65 12.85
CA ARG A 265 -11.38 5.82 12.38
C ARG A 265 -11.05 7.25 11.99
N GLU A 266 -11.98 7.94 11.34
CA GLU A 266 -11.81 9.36 11.02
C GLU A 266 -11.77 10.21 12.30
N PHE A 267 -12.59 9.90 13.30
CA PHE A 267 -12.54 10.55 14.61
C PHE A 267 -11.19 10.37 15.29
N VAL A 268 -10.65 9.15 15.36
CA VAL A 268 -9.30 8.87 15.87
C VAL A 268 -8.25 9.74 15.17
N ASN A 269 -8.32 9.85 13.84
CA ASN A 269 -7.42 10.69 13.05
C ASN A 269 -7.51 12.17 13.44
N ARG A 270 -8.72 12.70 13.70
CA ARG A 270 -8.89 14.09 14.16
C ARG A 270 -8.33 14.31 15.55
N ILE A 271 -8.56 13.39 16.49
CA ILE A 271 -7.98 13.49 17.85
C ILE A 271 -6.46 13.41 17.80
N GLN A 272 -5.89 12.50 17.01
CA GLN A 272 -4.44 12.39 16.86
C GLN A 272 -3.82 13.65 16.23
N LYS A 273 -4.54 14.31 15.33
CA LYS A 273 -4.14 15.62 14.81
C LYS A 273 -4.12 16.69 15.91
N ILE A 274 -5.17 16.77 16.73
CA ILE A 274 -5.21 17.71 17.87
C ILE A 274 -4.05 17.47 18.83
N ARG A 275 -3.75 16.20 19.16
CA ARG A 275 -2.60 15.84 20.02
C ARG A 275 -1.28 16.38 19.44
N LYS A 276 -1.07 16.19 18.14
CA LYS A 276 0.13 16.68 17.45
C LYS A 276 0.19 18.21 17.45
N ASP A 277 -0.92 18.87 17.14
CA ASP A 277 -0.99 20.33 17.08
C ASP A 277 -0.88 20.98 18.48
N SER A 278 -1.07 20.19 19.54
CA SER A 278 -0.91 20.58 20.95
C SER A 278 0.42 20.13 21.56
N ASP A 279 1.38 19.67 20.74
CA ASP A 279 2.71 19.18 21.15
C ASP A 279 2.70 18.03 22.18
N PHE A 280 1.67 17.17 22.15
CA PHE A 280 1.64 16.00 23.03
C PHE A 280 2.64 14.95 22.55
N ALA A 281 3.30 14.29 23.51
CA ALA A 281 4.10 13.11 23.21
C ALA A 281 3.18 11.97 22.74
N LEU A 282 3.73 11.10 21.89
CA LEU A 282 3.01 9.95 21.34
C LEU A 282 2.48 9.01 22.45
N THR A 283 3.19 8.94 23.57
CA THR A 283 2.88 8.09 24.73
C THR A 283 1.94 8.73 25.76
N ASP A 284 1.60 10.01 25.59
CA ASP A 284 0.73 10.71 26.55
C ASP A 284 -0.67 10.08 26.57
N ARG A 285 -1.21 9.89 27.77
CA ARG A 285 -2.62 9.55 27.97
C ARG A 285 -3.48 10.80 27.96
N ILE A 286 -4.71 10.66 27.49
CA ILE A 286 -5.64 11.79 27.34
C ILE A 286 -7.04 11.47 27.88
N GLU A 287 -7.79 12.51 28.19
CA GLU A 287 -9.24 12.45 28.40
C GLU A 287 -9.93 13.17 27.24
N VAL A 288 -10.97 12.56 26.68
CA VAL A 288 -11.68 13.10 25.52
C VAL A 288 -13.16 13.24 25.81
N LYS A 289 -13.69 14.43 25.56
CA LYS A 289 -15.13 14.70 25.52
C LYS A 289 -15.54 15.13 24.13
N VAL A 290 -16.67 14.65 23.65
CA VAL A 290 -17.19 14.97 22.32
C VAL A 290 -18.68 15.31 22.39
N ALA A 291 -19.05 16.45 21.82
CA ALA A 291 -20.42 16.74 21.45
C ALA A 291 -20.66 16.18 20.05
N ALA A 292 -21.48 15.14 19.96
CA ALA A 292 -21.85 14.50 18.71
C ALA A 292 -23.37 14.44 18.56
N ALA A 293 -23.86 14.83 17.38
CA ALA A 293 -25.24 14.59 16.99
C ALA A 293 -25.43 13.17 16.44
N ASN A 294 -26.69 12.83 16.13
CA ASN A 294 -27.18 11.55 15.61
C ASN A 294 -26.21 10.81 14.65
N GLY A 295 -26.31 9.48 14.56
CA GLY A 295 -25.51 8.64 13.65
C GLY A 295 -24.02 8.50 14.04
N ILE A 296 -23.34 9.63 14.27
CA ILE A 296 -21.95 9.64 14.77
C ILE A 296 -21.89 9.22 16.23
N ALA A 297 -22.78 9.71 17.10
CA ALA A 297 -22.79 9.30 18.51
C ALA A 297 -22.92 7.77 18.67
N GLU A 298 -23.73 7.11 17.83
CA GLU A 298 -23.85 5.66 17.79
C GLU A 298 -22.55 4.99 17.32
N SER A 299 -21.94 5.52 16.25
CA SER A 299 -20.65 5.06 15.73
C SER A 299 -19.56 5.12 16.80
N LEU A 300 -19.42 6.26 17.48
CA LEU A 300 -18.42 6.47 18.53
C LEU A 300 -18.69 5.57 19.75
N GLY A 301 -19.95 5.37 20.12
CA GLY A 301 -20.33 4.46 21.20
C GLY A 301 -20.00 3.00 20.87
N LYS A 302 -20.37 2.53 19.67
CA LYS A 302 -20.13 1.15 19.21
C LYS A 302 -18.64 0.80 19.13
N TYR A 303 -17.81 1.74 18.69
CA TYR A 303 -16.36 1.55 18.54
C TYR A 303 -15.52 2.20 19.66
N ASN A 304 -16.13 2.45 20.83
CA ASN A 304 -15.50 3.14 21.95
C ASN A 304 -14.15 2.52 22.36
N ASP A 305 -14.10 1.19 22.51
CA ASP A 305 -12.91 0.49 22.98
C ASP A 305 -11.74 0.62 21.99
N TYR A 306 -12.06 0.52 20.70
CA TYR A 306 -11.11 0.75 19.61
C TYR A 306 -10.59 2.20 19.63
N ILE A 307 -11.49 3.18 19.74
CA ILE A 307 -11.14 4.61 19.76
C ILE A 307 -10.21 4.89 20.94
N CYS A 308 -10.60 4.47 22.15
CA CYS A 308 -9.83 4.68 23.38
C CYS A 308 -8.43 4.05 23.28
N ALA A 309 -8.34 2.81 22.77
CA ALA A 309 -7.06 2.13 22.58
C ALA A 309 -6.13 2.85 21.59
N GLU A 310 -6.66 3.38 20.49
CA GLU A 310 -5.83 4.07 19.48
C GLU A 310 -5.43 5.49 19.88
N ILE A 311 -6.24 6.18 20.70
CA ILE A 311 -5.92 7.54 21.17
C ILE A 311 -5.25 7.58 22.55
N LEU A 312 -5.01 6.43 23.19
CA LEU A 312 -4.52 6.32 24.57
C LEU A 312 -5.40 7.07 25.58
N ALA A 313 -6.72 6.93 25.44
CA ALA A 313 -7.68 7.48 26.39
C ALA A 313 -8.21 6.40 27.35
N ASP A 314 -8.42 6.77 28.61
CA ASP A 314 -9.09 5.89 29.57
C ASP A 314 -10.61 5.87 29.35
N LYS A 315 -11.17 6.97 28.86
CA LYS A 315 -12.59 7.14 28.60
C LYS A 315 -12.85 8.16 27.50
N LEU A 316 -13.81 7.86 26.63
CA LEU A 316 -14.46 8.81 25.72
C LEU A 316 -15.82 9.18 26.31
N GLU A 317 -16.05 10.46 26.60
CA GLU A 317 -17.33 10.95 27.09
C GLU A 317 -18.12 11.61 25.96
N ILE A 318 -19.26 11.02 25.59
CA ILE A 318 -20.16 11.56 24.57
C ILE A 318 -21.23 12.40 25.26
N THR A 319 -21.31 13.69 24.92
CA THR A 319 -22.29 14.64 25.46
C THR A 319 -23.14 15.24 24.36
N SER A 320 -24.24 15.90 24.71
CA SER A 320 -25.12 16.60 23.76
C SER A 320 -24.57 17.98 23.35
N THR A 321 -23.86 18.67 24.25
CA THR A 321 -23.29 20.00 24.00
C THR A 321 -21.93 20.16 24.68
N ILE A 322 -21.08 21.01 24.10
CA ILE A 322 -19.80 21.47 24.66
C ILE A 322 -19.65 22.97 24.35
N GLU A 323 -19.39 23.79 25.37
CA GLU A 323 -19.20 25.24 25.22
C GLU A 323 -17.77 25.60 24.78
N ASP A 324 -16.74 24.96 25.34
CA ASP A 324 -15.31 25.30 25.11
C ASP A 324 -14.51 24.16 24.44
N GLY A 325 -14.82 23.82 23.19
CA GLY A 325 -14.18 22.72 22.47
C GLY A 325 -13.69 23.12 21.08
N VAL A 326 -12.72 22.36 20.58
CA VAL A 326 -12.17 22.48 19.22
C VAL A 326 -13.19 21.92 18.23
N GLU A 327 -13.50 22.67 17.19
CA GLU A 327 -14.34 22.19 16.09
C GLU A 327 -13.53 21.27 15.17
N ILE A 328 -14.10 20.09 14.91
CA ILE A 328 -13.55 19.11 13.98
C ILE A 328 -14.64 18.61 13.03
N GLU A 329 -14.24 18.01 11.92
CA GLU A 329 -15.16 17.44 10.96
C GLU A 329 -14.82 15.96 10.71
N VAL A 330 -15.80 15.08 10.93
CA VAL A 330 -15.69 13.64 10.74
C VAL A 330 -16.66 13.23 9.63
N ASN A 331 -16.13 12.98 8.43
CA ASN A 331 -16.90 12.61 7.24
C ASN A 331 -18.14 13.52 7.05
N ASP A 332 -17.90 14.82 6.85
CA ASP A 332 -18.94 15.83 6.62
C ASP A 332 -19.87 16.13 7.82
N ASN A 333 -19.59 15.53 8.98
CA ASN A 333 -20.31 15.82 10.22
C ASN A 333 -19.44 16.71 11.14
N PRO A 334 -19.88 17.94 11.45
CA PRO A 334 -19.19 18.80 12.40
C PRO A 334 -19.40 18.29 13.83
N LEU A 335 -18.31 18.20 14.59
CA LEU A 335 -18.29 17.82 16.00
C LEU A 335 -17.49 18.85 16.78
N LYS A 336 -17.74 18.91 18.08
CA LYS A 336 -16.95 19.73 19.01
C LYS A 336 -16.30 18.82 20.04
N VAL A 337 -14.99 18.95 20.21
CA VAL A 337 -14.21 18.04 21.06
C VAL A 337 -13.34 18.79 22.05
N ILE A 338 -13.19 18.21 23.24
CA ILE A 338 -12.21 18.62 24.24
C ILE A 338 -11.22 17.46 24.40
N VAL A 339 -9.93 17.77 24.30
CA VAL A 339 -8.84 16.82 24.48
C VAL A 339 -7.91 17.38 25.56
N ILE A 340 -7.80 16.68 26.68
CA ILE A 340 -6.99 17.10 27.83
C ILE A 340 -5.91 16.05 28.06
N LYS A 341 -4.64 16.50 28.15
CA LYS A 341 -3.54 15.63 28.55
C LYS A 341 -3.71 15.23 30.02
N LYS A 342 -3.63 13.93 30.30
CA LYS A 342 -3.57 13.42 31.66
C LYS A 342 -2.15 13.65 32.20
N GLY A 343 -2.07 14.25 33.38
CA GLY A 343 -0.82 14.64 34.04
C GLY A 343 0.07 13.45 34.40
#